data_AF-A0A9J5W4D1-F1
#
_entry.id   AF-A0A9J5W4D1-F1
#
_cell.length_a   1.000
_cell.length_b   1.000
_cell.length_c   1.000
_cell.angle_alpha   90.00
_cell.angle_beta   90.00
_cell.angle_gamma   90.00
#
_symmetry.space_group_name_H-M   'P 1'
#
loop_
_entity.id
_entity.type
_entity.pdbx_description
1 polymer ?
#
loop_
_entity_poly.entity_id
_entity_poly.type
_entity_poly.pdbx_seq_one_letter_code
_entity_poly.pdbx_strand_id
1 'polypeptide(L)'
;MQINNFSILIHHSGCWDSSEPLPCESTWNIPLHILEEEMLPPIARKQPGRPPSNDRKKEFNEEKYKSKVTCSKCGTSGHNKKTCLKFTYHN
;
A
#
# COMPACT_ATOMS: atom_id res chain seq x y z
N MET A 1 -20.41 -26.46 51.24
CA MET A 1 -21.20 -26.38 50.00
C MET A 1 -22.12 -25.19 50.10
N GLN A 2 -21.85 -24.14 49.34
CA GLN A 2 -22.86 -23.31 48.66
C GLN A 2 -22.07 -22.27 47.88
N ILE A 3 -21.86 -22.58 46.60
CA ILE A 3 -21.28 -21.66 45.64
C ILE A 3 -22.44 -20.74 45.26
N ASN A 4 -22.29 -19.46 45.54
CA ASN A 4 -23.30 -18.46 45.23
C ASN A 4 -23.36 -18.30 43.71
N ASN A 5 -24.36 -18.90 43.09
CA ASN A 5 -24.65 -18.78 41.66
C ASN A 5 -25.20 -17.38 41.38
N PHE A 6 -24.31 -16.42 41.15
CA PHE A 6 -24.70 -15.18 40.49
C PHE A 6 -24.91 -15.48 39.00
N SER A 7 -26.14 -15.83 38.64
CA SER A 7 -26.57 -15.89 37.25
C SER A 7 -26.52 -14.47 36.67
N ILE A 8 -25.47 -14.17 35.90
CA ILE A 8 -25.40 -12.98 35.08
C ILE A 8 -26.41 -13.18 33.95
N LEU A 9 -27.58 -12.56 34.10
CA LEU A 9 -28.52 -12.40 32.99
C LEU A 9 -27.89 -11.41 32.00
N ILE A 10 -27.19 -11.92 30.99
CA ILE A 10 -26.84 -11.14 29.81
C ILE A 10 -28.16 -10.82 29.11
N HIS A 11 -28.72 -9.65 29.37
CA HIS A 11 -29.68 -9.05 28.44
C HIS A 11 -28.93 -8.87 27.12
N HIS A 12 -29.20 -9.72 26.13
CA HIS A 12 -28.86 -9.42 24.74
C HIS A 12 -29.81 -8.32 24.26
N SER A 13 -29.61 -7.11 24.76
CA SER A 13 -30.15 -5.89 24.17
C SER A 13 -29.34 -5.60 22.91
N GLY A 14 -29.89 -6.05 21.78
CA GLY A 14 -29.95 -5.32 20.51
C GLY A 14 -28.63 -4.85 19.89
N CYS A 15 -28.29 -5.48 18.77
CA CYS A 15 -27.59 -4.93 17.61
C CYS A 15 -26.65 -3.74 17.85
N TRP A 16 -25.43 -4.04 18.31
CA TRP A 16 -24.27 -3.22 17.95
C TRP A 16 -23.89 -3.51 16.51
N ASP A 17 -24.58 -2.83 15.60
CA ASP A 17 -24.01 -2.16 14.42
C ASP A 17 -25.21 -1.72 13.59
N SER A 18 -25.75 -0.54 13.90
CA SER A 18 -26.72 0.11 13.01
C SER A 18 -25.95 0.75 11.85
N SER A 19 -25.23 -0.06 11.07
CA SER A 19 -24.77 0.33 9.75
C SER A 19 -25.98 0.27 8.83
N GLU A 20 -26.79 1.32 8.85
CA GLU A 20 -27.83 1.49 7.84
C GLU A 20 -27.16 1.39 6.46
N PRO A 21 -27.63 0.48 5.59
CA PRO A 21 -27.02 0.32 4.29
C PRO A 21 -27.18 1.63 3.52
N LEU A 22 -26.11 2.05 2.84
CA LEU A 22 -26.20 3.21 1.95
C LEU A 22 -27.36 3.00 0.97
N PRO A 23 -28.22 4.01 0.77
CA PRO A 23 -29.32 3.90 -0.17
C PRO A 23 -28.79 3.68 -1.59
N CYS A 24 -29.56 2.96 -2.42
CA CYS A 24 -29.20 2.72 -3.82
C CYS A 24 -28.93 4.05 -4.55
N GLU A 25 -27.93 4.10 -5.43
CA GLU A 25 -27.57 5.30 -6.21
C GLU A 25 -28.79 5.88 -6.96
N SER A 26 -29.74 5.02 -7.39
CA SER A 26 -30.97 5.45 -8.07
C SER A 26 -31.94 6.25 -7.20
N THR A 27 -31.75 6.25 -5.87
CA THR A 27 -32.59 6.97 -4.90
C THR A 27 -31.93 8.26 -4.40
N TRP A 28 -30.73 8.59 -4.88
CA TRP A 28 -30.02 9.78 -4.47
C TRP A 28 -30.65 11.02 -5.10
N ASN A 29 -31.08 11.96 -4.26
CA ASN A 29 -31.51 13.28 -4.70
C ASN A 29 -30.28 14.17 -4.90
N ILE A 30 -29.73 14.19 -6.12
CA ILE A 30 -28.58 15.03 -6.47
C ILE A 30 -29.08 16.43 -6.88
N PRO A 31 -28.74 17.49 -6.14
CA PRO A 31 -29.12 18.85 -6.51
C PRO A 31 -28.57 19.26 -7.87
N LEU A 32 -29.34 20.06 -8.63
CA LEU A 32 -28.97 20.48 -9.99
C LEU A 32 -27.61 21.20 -10.06
N HIS A 33 -27.27 22.01 -9.05
CA HIS A 33 -25.97 22.70 -9.02
C HIS A 33 -24.78 21.73 -9.00
N ILE A 34 -24.91 20.54 -8.39
CA ILE A 34 -23.85 19.53 -8.36
C ILE A 34 -23.74 18.83 -9.73
N LEU A 35 -24.85 18.69 -10.45
CA LEU A 35 -24.87 18.09 -11.80
C LEU A 35 -24.26 19.02 -12.85
N GLU A 36 -24.43 20.34 -12.66
CA GLU A 36 -23.91 21.37 -13.57
C GLU A 36 -22.47 21.78 -13.25
N GLU A 37 -22.01 21.59 -12.00
CA GLU A 37 -20.67 21.96 -11.56
C GLU A 37 -19.63 20.89 -11.96
N GLU A 38 -18.78 21.21 -12.94
CA GLU A 38 -17.58 20.41 -13.20
C GLU A 38 -16.57 20.58 -12.06
N MET A 39 -16.54 19.60 -11.15
CA MET A 39 -15.57 19.51 -10.06
C MET A 39 -14.17 19.23 -10.61
N LEU A 40 -13.44 20.30 -10.97
CA LEU A 40 -12.04 20.17 -11.32
C LEU A 40 -11.22 19.82 -10.07
N PRO A 41 -10.28 18.86 -10.17
CA PRO A 41 -9.36 18.60 -9.07
C PRO A 41 -8.60 19.89 -8.73
N PRO A 42 -8.25 20.11 -7.45
CA PRO A 42 -7.46 21.26 -7.06
C PRO A 42 -6.23 21.37 -7.94
N ILE A 43 -5.95 22.57 -8.47
CA ILE A 43 -4.78 22.82 -9.30
C ILE A 43 -3.54 22.75 -8.39
N ALA A 44 -3.03 21.54 -8.21
CA ALA A 44 -1.81 21.30 -7.47
C ALA A 44 -0.62 21.66 -8.36
N ARG A 45 0.25 22.55 -7.86
CA ARG A 45 1.58 22.71 -8.46
C ARG A 45 2.31 21.38 -8.33
N LYS A 46 2.54 20.70 -9.46
CA LYS A 46 3.39 19.52 -9.49
C LYS A 46 4.79 19.96 -9.06
N GLN A 47 5.31 19.33 -8.00
CA GLN A 47 6.70 19.56 -7.60
C GLN A 47 7.60 19.31 -8.81
N PRO A 48 8.60 20.16 -9.08
CA PRO A 48 9.59 19.88 -10.11
C PRO A 48 10.14 18.48 -9.84
N GLY A 49 9.98 17.59 -10.82
CA GLY A 49 10.42 16.21 -10.69
C GLY A 49 11.91 16.16 -10.38
N ARG A 50 12.38 15.00 -9.91
CA ARG A 50 13.83 14.75 -9.80
C ARG A 50 14.48 15.11 -11.15
N PRO A 51 15.48 16.02 -11.19
CA PRO A 51 16.16 16.36 -12.42
C PRO A 51 16.64 15.07 -13.10
N PRO A 52 16.42 14.89 -14.42
CA PRO A 52 16.90 13.75 -15.17
C PRO A 52 18.41 13.93 -15.41
N SER A 53 19.22 13.97 -14.35
CA SER A 53 20.64 14.27 -14.49
C SER A 53 21.51 13.05 -14.23
N ASN A 54 22.32 12.73 -15.24
CA ASN A 54 23.63 12.10 -15.07
C ASN A 54 24.62 13.03 -14.33
N ASP A 55 24.24 14.29 -14.10
CA ASP A 55 25.02 15.35 -13.43
C ASP A 55 24.89 15.34 -11.90
N ARG A 56 24.51 14.22 -11.30
CA ARG A 56 24.66 14.07 -9.86
C ARG A 56 26.16 14.06 -9.54
N LYS A 57 26.63 15.04 -8.77
CA LYS A 57 27.99 15.02 -8.20
C LYS A 57 28.12 13.73 -7.39
N LYS A 58 28.94 12.80 -7.88
CA LYS A 58 29.22 11.57 -7.15
C LYS A 58 30.02 11.92 -5.91
N GLU A 59 29.55 11.53 -4.74
CA GLU A 59 30.37 11.59 -3.52
C GLU A 59 31.59 10.67 -3.69
N PHE A 60 32.71 11.06 -3.07
CA PHE A 60 34.01 10.37 -3.18
C PHE A 60 33.93 8.85 -2.97
N ASN A 61 32.96 8.40 -2.18
CA ASN A 61 32.88 7.02 -1.73
C ASN A 61 31.84 6.18 -2.51
N GLU A 62 31.06 6.77 -3.43
CA GLU A 62 30.01 6.07 -4.18
C GLU A 62 30.52 4.87 -4.97
N GLU A 63 31.75 4.95 -5.47
CA GLU A 63 32.38 3.86 -6.22
C GLU A 63 32.79 2.70 -5.30
N LYS A 64 33.10 2.98 -4.03
CA LYS A 64 33.55 2.01 -3.03
C LYS A 64 32.41 1.10 -2.55
N TYR A 65 31.17 1.57 -2.65
CA TYR A 65 29.97 0.81 -2.25
C TYR A 65 29.25 0.15 -3.42
N LYS A 66 29.88 0.02 -4.60
CA LYS A 66 29.34 -0.89 -5.63
C LYS A 66 29.14 -2.24 -4.96
N SER A 67 27.87 -2.56 -4.67
CA SER A 67 27.50 -3.68 -3.83
C SER A 67 28.18 -4.91 -4.38
N LYS A 68 29.00 -5.59 -3.55
CA LYS A 68 29.55 -6.91 -3.85
C LYS A 68 28.40 -7.90 -3.78
N VAL A 69 27.49 -7.82 -4.76
CA VAL A 69 26.32 -8.69 -4.82
C VAL A 69 26.85 -10.08 -5.13
N THR A 70 26.85 -10.92 -4.10
CA THR A 70 27.11 -12.34 -4.24
C THR A 70 25.77 -13.05 -4.34
N CYS A 71 25.61 -13.86 -5.37
CA CYS A 71 24.41 -14.63 -5.57
C CYS A 71 24.30 -15.71 -4.48
N SER A 72 23.28 -15.66 -3.62
CA SER A 72 23.03 -16.71 -2.63
C SER A 72 22.66 -18.07 -3.25
N LYS A 73 22.31 -18.09 -4.54
CA LYS A 73 21.95 -19.29 -5.29
C LYS A 73 23.15 -20.06 -5.84
N CYS A 74 24.17 -19.35 -6.34
CA CYS A 74 25.32 -19.96 -7.02
C CYS A 74 26.69 -19.52 -6.49
N GLY A 75 26.72 -18.68 -5.45
CA GLY A 75 27.93 -18.24 -4.77
C GLY A 75 28.82 -17.24 -5.54
N THR A 76 28.51 -16.92 -6.79
CA THR A 76 29.34 -16.01 -7.60
C THR A 76 28.92 -14.54 -7.42
N SER A 77 29.88 -13.63 -7.44
CA SER A 77 29.64 -12.18 -7.43
C SER A 77 29.19 -11.64 -8.80
N GLY A 78 28.52 -10.48 -8.80
CA GLY A 78 28.14 -9.74 -10.00
C GLY A 78 26.68 -9.87 -10.40
N HIS A 79 25.91 -10.74 -9.73
CA HIS A 79 24.47 -10.86 -9.93
C HIS A 79 23.77 -11.33 -8.64
N ASN A 80 22.48 -11.05 -8.50
CA ASN A 80 21.69 -11.50 -7.36
C ASN A 80 20.92 -12.80 -7.69
N LYS A 81 20.27 -13.40 -6.69
CA LYS A 81 19.47 -14.62 -6.87
C LYS A 81 18.38 -14.49 -7.95
N LYS A 82 17.79 -13.30 -8.15
CA LYS A 82 16.73 -13.06 -9.14
C LYS A 82 17.24 -13.09 -10.58
N THR A 83 18.45 -12.61 -10.82
CA THR A 83 19.08 -12.57 -12.15
C THR A 83 20.04 -13.73 -12.41
N CYS A 84 20.01 -14.76 -11.56
CA CYS A 84 20.90 -15.92 -11.67
C CYS A 84 20.47 -16.84 -12.82
N LEU A 85 21.27 -16.89 -13.88
CA LEU A 85 21.05 -17.74 -15.06
C LEU A 85 21.39 -19.22 -14.84
N LYS A 86 22.11 -19.57 -13.75
CA LYS A 86 22.57 -20.96 -13.49
C LYS A 86 21.46 -21.96 -13.14
N PHE A 87 20.19 -21.65 -13.38
CA PHE A 87 19.05 -22.55 -13.14
C PHE A 87 18.15 -22.74 -14.34
N THR A 88 18.39 -22.10 -15.47
CA THR A 88 17.60 -22.36 -16.69
C THR A 88 18.07 -23.60 -17.44
N TYR A 89 19.05 -24.36 -16.92
CA TYR A 89 19.51 -25.64 -17.47
C TYR A 89 19.49 -26.76 -16.43
N HIS A 90 18.32 -26.99 -15.84
CA HIS A 90 18.01 -28.30 -15.25
C HIS A 90 16.61 -28.71 -15.71
N ASN A 91 16.62 -29.60 -16.71
CA ASN A 91 15.51 -30.26 -17.42
C ASN A 91 14.51 -29.36 -18.15
#